data_AF-A0A2S8EUD0-F1
#
_entry.id   AF-A0A2S8EUD0-F1
#
_cell.length_a   1.000
_cell.length_b   1.000
_cell.length_c   1.000
_cell.angle_alpha   90.00
_cell.angle_beta   90.00
_cell.angle_gamma   90.00
#
_symmetry.space_group_name_H-M   'P 1'
#
loop_
_entity.id
_entity.type
_entity.pdbx_description
1 polymer ?
#
loop_
_entity_poly.entity_id
_entity_poly.type
_entity_poly.pdbx_seq_one_letter_code
_entity_poly.pdbx_strand_id
1 'polypeptide(L)'
;MPFIERSPLEAGFARVFDEKLAPELDRLEARRLALLAAARRQAGIALAVGVAVGVLAAMSAGSEGWAGLLLGLGVPTAIGAGVALILWKRQAGKWEGEVARTVMPVVCGFIGDLDYDREAMGGFPLQRAQKLGVIGSFTDARLTDRLEGRYRDTPFELVEAKLTSKSRSRGKDESSKTTTVFDGLLFRIGVPEPVAAPILIARDYTSVGNKLAEMLSFGSGRGSMPKVELPHERFESHFEVYSRDPDAARALLAPGFLDNLMEVGDSEGGQKGLKGLQAGFLDDSFFLALSREGDFLAMGSLSRPATGIEADLHAVFDDIALVRRIIDRLHGDAPRDSATA
;
A
#
# COMPACT_ATOMS: atom_id res chain seq x y z
N MET A 1 17.72 -9.03 -23.84
CA MET A 1 17.18 -10.33 -23.34
C MET A 1 15.71 -10.33 -23.67
N PRO A 2 15.16 -11.42 -24.21
CA PRO A 2 13.73 -11.53 -24.47
C PRO A 2 12.96 -11.60 -23.15
N PHE A 3 11.80 -10.96 -23.07
CA PHE A 3 10.88 -11.11 -21.93
C PHE A 3 10.14 -12.45 -22.03
N ILE A 4 10.16 -13.26 -20.96
CA ILE A 4 9.51 -14.57 -20.95
C ILE A 4 8.18 -14.48 -20.20
N GLU A 5 7.08 -14.54 -20.93
CA GLU A 5 5.72 -14.47 -20.38
C GLU A 5 5.43 -15.64 -19.42
N ARG A 6 4.81 -15.35 -18.27
CA ARG A 6 4.53 -16.30 -17.18
C ARG A 6 3.06 -16.44 -16.82
N SER A 7 2.24 -15.46 -17.17
CA SER A 7 0.82 -15.44 -16.80
C SER A 7 -0.08 -15.14 -17.99
N PRO A 8 -1.38 -15.50 -17.94
CA PRO A 8 -2.33 -15.14 -18.98
C PRO A 8 -2.44 -13.63 -19.22
N LEU A 9 -2.18 -12.81 -18.19
CA LEU A 9 -2.22 -11.36 -18.30
C LEU A 9 -1.03 -10.81 -19.12
N GLU A 10 0.07 -11.54 -19.17
CA GLU A 10 1.28 -11.19 -19.92
C GLU A 10 1.24 -11.66 -21.37
N ALA A 11 0.20 -12.38 -21.79
CA ALA A 11 0.13 -13.01 -23.10
C ALA A 11 0.27 -11.98 -24.25
N GLY A 12 1.36 -12.06 -25.01
CA GLY A 12 1.70 -11.13 -26.09
C GLY A 12 2.48 -9.88 -25.65
N PHE A 13 2.80 -9.74 -24.36
CA PHE A 13 3.60 -8.63 -23.85
C PHE A 13 5.05 -8.69 -24.30
N ALA A 14 5.62 -9.87 -24.58
CA ALA A 14 7.02 -9.99 -25.00
C ALA A 14 7.34 -9.15 -26.23
N ARG A 15 6.41 -9.10 -27.19
CA ARG A 15 6.53 -8.25 -28.38
C ARG A 15 6.52 -6.76 -28.02
N VAL A 16 5.62 -6.35 -27.12
CA VAL A 16 5.53 -4.95 -26.68
C VAL A 16 6.78 -4.55 -25.90
N PHE A 17 7.31 -5.46 -25.08
CA PHE A 17 8.57 -5.26 -24.37
C PHE A 17 9.72 -5.02 -25.36
N ASP A 18 9.89 -5.89 -26.35
CA ASP A 18 10.96 -5.76 -27.34
C ASP A 18 10.84 -4.48 -28.19
N GLU A 19 9.62 -4.09 -28.55
CA GLU A 19 9.38 -2.90 -29.38
C GLU A 19 9.49 -1.57 -28.60
N LYS A 20 9.04 -1.54 -27.34
CA LYS A 20 8.86 -0.27 -26.58
C LYS A 20 9.75 -0.11 -25.35
N LEU A 21 10.10 -1.19 -24.65
CA LEU A 21 10.87 -1.12 -23.40
C LEU A 21 12.34 -1.47 -23.59
N ALA A 22 12.65 -2.51 -24.37
CA ALA A 22 14.01 -2.95 -24.63
C ALA A 22 14.93 -1.80 -25.16
N PRO A 23 14.48 -0.93 -26.08
CA PRO A 23 15.30 0.20 -26.54
C PRO A 23 15.59 1.25 -25.45
N GLU A 24 14.74 1.35 -24.44
CA GLU A 24 14.88 2.34 -23.35
C GLU A 24 15.82 1.86 -22.24
N LEU A 25 16.15 0.56 -22.19
CA LEU A 25 16.95 -0.02 -21.10
C LEU A 25 18.35 0.58 -21.00
N ASP A 26 19.00 0.88 -22.13
CA ASP A 26 20.33 1.48 -22.14
C ASP A 26 20.31 2.91 -21.58
N ARG A 27 19.26 3.69 -21.94
CA ARG A 27 19.04 5.04 -21.39
C ARG A 27 18.78 4.98 -19.88
N LEU A 28 17.92 4.05 -19.46
CA LEU A 28 17.60 3.80 -18.05
C LEU A 28 18.84 3.36 -17.26
N GLU A 29 19.68 2.48 -17.80
CA GLU A 29 20.90 2.02 -17.14
C GLU A 29 21.93 3.16 -16.98
N ALA A 30 22.15 3.95 -18.02
CA ALA A 30 23.01 5.13 -17.95
C ALA A 30 22.53 6.10 -16.85
N ARG A 31 21.22 6.28 -16.74
CA ARG A 31 20.62 7.11 -15.71
C ARG A 31 20.78 6.53 -14.31
N ARG A 32 20.55 5.22 -14.15
CA ARG A 32 20.76 4.50 -12.89
C ARG A 32 22.18 4.67 -12.39
N LEU A 33 23.17 4.51 -13.27
CA LEU A 33 24.59 4.69 -12.93
C LEU A 33 24.90 6.12 -12.48
N ALA A 34 24.30 7.13 -13.13
CA ALA A 34 24.46 8.53 -12.73
C ALA A 34 23.86 8.79 -11.32
N LEU A 35 22.66 8.28 -11.05
CA LEU A 35 22.01 8.39 -9.74
C LEU A 35 22.77 7.62 -8.66
N LEU A 36 23.29 6.43 -8.98
CA LEU A 36 24.11 5.61 -8.09
C LEU A 36 25.42 6.29 -7.74
N ALA A 37 26.10 6.90 -8.73
CA ALA A 37 27.31 7.68 -8.51
C ALA A 37 27.04 8.90 -7.62
N ALA A 38 25.93 9.61 -7.86
CA ALA A 38 25.50 10.72 -7.01
C ALA A 38 25.19 10.25 -5.58
N ALA A 39 24.47 9.14 -5.41
CA ALA A 39 24.14 8.55 -4.12
C ALA A 39 25.41 8.16 -3.34
N ARG A 40 26.34 7.45 -3.98
CA ARG A 40 27.63 7.06 -3.37
C ARG A 40 28.46 8.27 -2.96
N ARG A 41 28.56 9.29 -3.82
CA ARG A 41 29.30 10.52 -3.51
C ARG A 41 28.68 11.25 -2.32
N GLN A 42 27.36 11.45 -2.32
CA GLN A 42 26.64 12.15 -1.26
C GLN A 42 26.69 11.40 0.07
N ALA A 43 26.50 10.08 0.06
CA ALA A 43 26.61 9.23 1.23
C ALA A 43 28.05 9.22 1.79
N GLY A 44 29.06 9.12 0.91
CA GLY A 44 30.47 9.16 1.28
C GLY A 44 30.87 10.48 1.94
N ILE A 45 30.42 11.62 1.40
CA ILE A 45 30.64 12.94 1.99
C ILE A 45 29.98 13.03 3.38
N ALA A 46 28.71 12.62 3.51
CA ALA A 46 28.00 12.67 4.79
C ALA A 46 28.67 11.81 5.87
N LEU A 47 29.13 10.61 5.51
CA LEU A 47 29.90 9.74 6.42
C LEU A 47 31.25 10.35 6.79
N ALA A 48 32.01 10.86 5.81
CA ALA A 48 33.31 11.48 6.05
C ALA A 48 33.21 12.70 6.99
N VAL A 49 32.18 13.54 6.80
CA VAL A 49 31.89 14.66 7.69
C VAL A 49 31.54 14.18 9.09
N GLY A 50 30.67 13.16 9.22
CA GLY A 50 30.33 12.58 10.52
C GLY A 50 31.56 12.04 11.28
N VAL A 51 32.45 11.32 10.59
CA VAL A 51 33.71 10.83 11.16
C VAL A 51 34.64 11.97 11.54
N ALA A 52 34.83 12.96 10.66
CA ALA A 52 35.71 14.11 10.93
C ALA A 52 35.26 14.91 12.15
N VAL A 53 33.96 15.21 12.25
CA VAL A 53 33.35 15.84 13.43
C VAL A 53 33.55 14.99 14.66
N GLY A 54 33.40 13.66 14.52
CA GLY A 54 33.57 12.75 15.64
C GLY A 54 35.01 12.69 16.18
N VAL A 55 36.00 12.70 15.30
CA VAL A 55 37.42 12.77 15.68
C VAL A 55 37.71 14.07 16.42
N LEU A 56 37.25 15.21 15.90
CA LEU A 56 37.43 16.52 16.56
C LEU A 56 36.78 16.55 17.95
N ALA A 57 35.55 16.03 18.07
CA ALA A 57 34.85 15.95 19.35
C ALA A 57 35.61 15.07 20.35
N ALA A 58 36.09 13.89 19.93
CA ALA A 58 36.88 13.00 20.78
C ALA A 58 38.20 13.64 21.26
N MET A 59 38.89 14.39 20.40
CA MET A 59 40.11 15.13 20.78
C MET A 59 39.82 16.26 21.79
N SER A 60 38.64 16.89 21.72
CA SER A 60 38.27 18.00 22.60
C SER A 60 37.67 17.57 23.95
N ALA A 61 37.10 16.37 24.03
CA ALA A 61 36.26 15.98 25.16
C ALA A 61 37.04 15.61 26.43
N GLY A 62 38.37 15.47 26.38
CA GLY A 62 39.24 15.22 27.54
C GLY A 62 38.86 14.03 28.43
N SER A 63 37.96 13.16 27.97
CA SER A 63 37.35 12.09 28.77
C SER A 63 38.01 10.76 28.43
N GLU A 64 38.71 10.20 29.41
CA GLU A 64 39.31 8.89 29.30
C GLU A 64 38.25 7.81 29.54
N GLY A 65 38.04 6.93 28.56
CA GLY A 65 37.14 5.79 28.67
C GLY A 65 36.16 5.64 27.49
N TRP A 66 35.44 4.51 27.49
CA TRP A 66 34.53 4.12 26.41
C TRP A 66 33.37 5.11 26.19
N ALA A 67 32.91 5.80 27.25
CA ALA A 67 31.87 6.82 27.15
C ALA A 67 32.33 8.06 26.36
N GLY A 68 33.60 8.47 26.52
CA GLY A 68 34.20 9.57 25.75
C GLY A 68 34.34 9.21 24.27
N LEU A 69 34.67 7.95 23.96
CA LEU A 69 34.75 7.46 22.59
C LEU A 69 33.36 7.34 21.93
N LEU A 70 32.32 6.93 22.67
CA LEU A 70 30.95 6.89 22.16
C LEU A 70 30.37 8.28 21.89
N LEU A 71 30.56 9.23 22.82
CA LEU A 71 30.06 10.59 22.66
C LEU A 71 30.87 11.39 21.64
N GLY A 72 32.19 11.22 21.65
CA GLY A 72 33.12 11.86 20.71
C GLY A 72 32.95 11.33 19.29
N LEU A 73 33.15 10.03 19.07
CA LEU A 73 33.17 9.45 17.73
C LEU A 73 31.87 8.77 17.32
N GLY A 74 31.23 8.05 18.25
CA GLY A 74 30.06 7.22 17.97
C GLY A 74 28.84 8.02 17.51
N VAL A 75 28.44 9.03 18.28
CA VAL A 75 27.25 9.85 17.99
C VAL A 75 27.37 10.61 16.65
N PRO A 76 28.45 11.36 16.37
CA PRO A 76 28.57 12.08 15.09
C PRO A 76 28.65 11.14 13.87
N THR A 77 29.30 9.99 14.01
CA THR A 77 29.36 8.99 12.94
C THR A 77 27.97 8.39 12.67
N ALA A 78 27.19 8.10 13.72
CA ALA A 78 25.82 7.61 13.58
C ALA A 78 24.91 8.65 12.89
N ILE A 79 25.07 9.93 13.22
CA ILE A 79 24.36 11.02 12.54
C ILE A 79 24.75 11.08 11.06
N GLY A 80 26.06 11.04 10.75
CA GLY A 80 26.55 11.00 9.38
C GLY A 80 26.00 9.83 8.57
N ALA A 81 25.93 8.64 9.19
CA ALA A 81 25.33 7.46 8.58
C ALA A 81 23.82 7.61 8.34
N GLY A 82 23.09 8.22 9.28
CA GLY A 82 21.67 8.55 9.12
C GLY A 82 21.43 9.51 7.94
N VAL A 83 22.23 10.57 7.83
CA VAL A 83 22.17 11.51 6.70
C VAL A 83 22.51 10.81 5.38
N ALA A 84 23.55 9.97 5.36
CA ALA A 84 23.93 9.19 4.20
C ALA A 84 22.79 8.28 3.71
N LEU A 85 22.10 7.61 4.64
CA LEU A 85 20.95 6.76 4.34
C LEU A 85 19.76 7.55 3.78
N ILE A 86 19.46 8.73 4.32
CA ILE A 86 18.41 9.62 3.79
C ILE A 86 18.74 10.06 2.35
N LEU A 87 19.99 10.47 2.10
CA LEU A 87 20.43 10.88 0.77
C LEU A 87 20.37 9.73 -0.23
N TRP A 88 20.75 8.52 0.17
CA TRP A 88 20.60 7.32 -0.64
C TRP A 88 19.13 7.05 -1.00
N LYS A 89 18.24 7.02 0.01
CA LYS A 89 16.80 6.80 -0.20
C LYS A 89 16.19 7.83 -1.15
N ARG A 90 16.65 9.08 -1.09
CA ARG A 90 16.20 10.12 -2.03
C ARG A 90 16.59 9.83 -3.48
N GLN A 91 17.79 9.30 -3.73
CA GLN A 91 18.19 8.94 -5.10
C GLN A 91 17.51 7.64 -5.56
N ALA A 92 17.29 6.68 -4.66
CA ALA A 92 16.52 5.46 -4.94
C ALA A 92 15.09 5.80 -5.38
N GLY A 93 14.38 6.65 -4.63
CA GLY A 93 13.01 7.06 -5.01
C GLY A 93 12.93 7.85 -6.33
N LYS A 94 13.98 8.61 -6.68
CA LYS A 94 14.06 9.25 -8.01
C LYS A 94 14.20 8.22 -9.13
N TRP A 95 15.02 7.20 -8.89
CA TRP A 95 15.25 6.12 -9.84
C TRP A 95 13.97 5.30 -10.06
N GLU A 96 13.35 4.82 -8.98
CA GLU A 96 12.07 4.10 -9.02
C GLU A 96 11.02 4.92 -9.78
N GLY A 97 10.93 6.23 -9.54
CA GLY A 97 9.99 7.10 -10.25
C GLY A 97 10.30 7.30 -11.72
N GLU A 98 11.56 7.30 -12.11
CA GLU A 98 11.96 7.37 -13.52
C GLU A 98 11.67 6.07 -14.26
N VAL A 99 11.87 4.92 -13.60
CA VAL A 99 11.48 3.60 -14.13
C VAL A 99 9.97 3.52 -14.29
N ALA A 100 9.20 3.82 -13.25
CA ALA A 100 7.74 3.76 -13.31
C ALA A 100 7.15 4.67 -14.40
N ARG A 101 7.64 5.91 -14.53
CA ARG A 101 7.20 6.83 -15.62
C ARG A 101 7.54 6.33 -17.02
N THR A 102 8.54 5.47 -17.17
CA THR A 102 8.91 4.89 -18.47
C THR A 102 8.13 3.60 -18.73
N VAL A 103 7.99 2.75 -17.70
CA VAL A 103 7.44 1.40 -17.82
C VAL A 103 5.92 1.37 -17.76
N MET A 104 5.30 2.04 -16.78
CA MET A 104 3.87 1.92 -16.52
C MET A 104 2.99 2.38 -17.69
N PRO A 105 3.29 3.46 -18.43
CA PRO A 105 2.51 3.81 -19.61
C PRO A 105 2.47 2.69 -20.67
N VAL A 106 3.56 1.93 -20.81
CA VAL A 106 3.63 0.79 -21.73
C VAL A 106 2.78 -0.38 -21.22
N VAL A 107 2.88 -0.70 -19.92
CA VAL A 107 2.08 -1.75 -19.28
C VAL A 107 0.59 -1.42 -19.34
N CYS A 108 0.19 -0.23 -18.90
CA CYS A 108 -1.18 0.27 -18.96
C CYS A 108 -1.73 0.26 -20.40
N GLY A 109 -0.94 0.74 -21.36
CA GLY A 109 -1.34 0.74 -22.77
C GLY A 109 -1.44 -0.66 -23.40
N PHE A 110 -0.68 -1.64 -22.90
CA PHE A 110 -0.79 -3.03 -23.32
C PHE A 110 -2.04 -3.70 -22.74
N ILE A 111 -2.29 -3.49 -21.44
CA ILE A 111 -3.43 -4.09 -20.75
C ILE A 111 -4.77 -3.49 -21.24
N GLY A 112 -4.78 -2.20 -21.54
CA GLY A 112 -5.97 -1.45 -21.92
C GLY A 112 -6.83 -1.07 -20.72
N ASP A 113 -7.63 -0.01 -20.88
CA ASP A 113 -8.57 0.51 -19.87
C ASP A 113 -7.97 0.67 -18.47
N LEU A 114 -6.71 1.09 -18.42
CA LEU A 114 -5.93 1.24 -17.20
C LEU A 114 -5.12 2.54 -17.26
N ASP A 115 -5.16 3.33 -16.21
CA ASP A 115 -4.36 4.53 -16.02
C ASP A 115 -3.57 4.42 -14.70
N TYR A 116 -2.34 4.94 -14.72
CA TYR A 116 -1.43 4.88 -13.58
C TYR A 116 -0.89 6.27 -13.25
N ASP A 117 -1.00 6.60 -11.97
CA ASP A 117 -0.55 7.86 -11.39
C ASP A 117 0.31 7.55 -10.15
N ARG A 118 1.63 7.58 -10.33
CA ARG A 118 2.60 7.29 -9.28
C ARG A 118 2.43 8.18 -8.06
N GLU A 119 2.23 9.46 -8.28
CA GLU A 119 2.12 10.45 -7.21
C GLU A 119 0.69 10.54 -6.63
N ALA A 120 -0.26 9.78 -7.19
CA ALA A 120 -1.67 9.77 -6.80
C ALA A 120 -2.28 11.19 -6.76
N MET A 121 -1.90 12.03 -7.72
CA MET A 121 -2.40 13.40 -7.90
C MET A 121 -3.91 13.44 -8.18
N GLY A 122 -4.47 12.40 -8.82
CA GLY A 122 -5.91 12.20 -8.97
C GLY A 122 -6.65 12.02 -7.64
N GLY A 123 -5.90 11.76 -6.55
CA GLY A 123 -6.42 11.56 -5.21
C GLY A 123 -7.07 10.19 -5.02
N PHE A 124 -7.66 10.00 -3.85
CA PHE A 124 -8.52 8.87 -3.53
C PHE A 124 -9.54 9.36 -2.49
N PRO A 125 -10.81 8.91 -2.52
CA PRO A 125 -11.85 9.43 -1.62
C PRO A 125 -11.72 8.90 -0.17
N LEU A 126 -10.60 9.21 0.48
CA LEU A 126 -10.27 8.80 1.84
C LEU A 126 -11.32 9.25 2.86
N GLN A 127 -11.94 10.41 2.66
CA GLN A 127 -12.97 10.92 3.57
C GLN A 127 -14.23 10.05 3.54
N ARG A 128 -14.59 9.50 2.37
CA ARG A 128 -15.70 8.54 2.24
C ARG A 128 -15.38 7.23 2.95
N ALA A 129 -14.19 6.67 2.71
CA ALA A 129 -13.73 5.44 3.37
C ALA A 129 -13.63 5.62 4.90
N GLN A 130 -13.13 6.76 5.37
CA GLN A 130 -13.04 7.10 6.80
C GLN A 130 -14.42 7.29 7.44
N LYS A 131 -15.32 8.02 6.77
CA LYS A 131 -16.69 8.25 7.25
C LYS A 131 -17.46 6.95 7.36
N LEU A 132 -17.32 6.05 6.38
CA LEU A 132 -17.91 4.71 6.42
C LEU A 132 -17.31 3.88 7.57
N GLY A 133 -16.00 4.02 7.77
CA GLY A 133 -15.28 3.33 8.83
C GLY A 133 -14.34 2.22 8.40
N VAL A 134 -14.11 2.11 7.09
CA VAL A 134 -13.17 1.15 6.48
C VAL A 134 -11.73 1.48 6.86
N ILE A 135 -11.43 2.76 7.10
CA ILE A 135 -10.15 3.22 7.64
C ILE A 135 -10.36 4.05 8.90
N GLY A 136 -9.36 4.04 9.79
CA GLY A 136 -9.37 4.82 11.03
C GLY A 136 -9.18 6.32 10.82
N SER A 137 -9.36 7.10 11.89
CA SER A 137 -9.09 8.53 11.90
C SER A 137 -7.60 8.82 11.71
N PHE A 138 -7.25 9.64 10.71
CA PHE A 138 -5.88 10.02 10.39
C PHE A 138 -5.75 11.55 10.27
N THR A 139 -4.53 12.07 10.46
CA THR A 139 -4.21 13.49 10.31
C THR A 139 -3.33 13.77 9.09
N ASP A 140 -2.67 12.75 8.58
CA ASP A 140 -1.69 12.83 7.49
C ASP A 140 -1.83 11.57 6.62
N ALA A 141 -1.82 11.76 5.31
CA ALA A 141 -1.98 10.69 4.33
C ALA A 141 -0.86 10.82 3.29
N ARG A 142 -0.22 9.69 3.00
CA ARG A 142 0.65 9.53 1.84
C ARG A 142 0.02 8.49 0.93
N LEU A 143 -0.25 8.92 -0.30
CA LEU A 143 -0.81 8.08 -1.36
C LEU A 143 0.25 7.99 -2.45
N THR A 144 0.46 6.79 -2.97
CA THR A 144 1.32 6.52 -4.13
C THR A 144 0.70 5.42 -4.98
N ASP A 145 1.18 5.30 -6.20
CA ASP A 145 0.90 4.18 -7.09
C ASP A 145 -0.61 3.96 -7.29
N ARG A 146 -1.30 5.05 -7.62
CA ARG A 146 -2.73 5.02 -7.95
C ARG A 146 -2.90 4.34 -9.30
N LEU A 147 -3.80 3.35 -9.32
CA LEU A 147 -4.18 2.60 -10.50
C LEU A 147 -5.70 2.69 -10.66
N GLU A 148 -6.18 3.17 -11.80
CA GLU A 148 -7.61 3.24 -12.08
C GLU A 148 -7.94 2.63 -13.43
N GLY A 149 -9.14 2.09 -13.59
CA GLY A 149 -9.50 1.43 -14.81
C GLY A 149 -10.88 0.79 -14.80
N ARG A 150 -11.12 -0.04 -15.81
CA ARG A 150 -12.31 -0.91 -15.90
C ARG A 150 -11.90 -2.34 -16.14
N TYR A 151 -12.56 -3.26 -15.44
CA TYR A 151 -12.46 -4.68 -15.71
C TYR A 151 -13.84 -5.30 -15.57
N ARG A 152 -14.29 -6.05 -16.59
CA ARG A 152 -15.66 -6.63 -16.66
C ARG A 152 -16.75 -5.59 -16.41
N ASP A 153 -16.65 -4.46 -17.09
CA ASP A 153 -17.52 -3.29 -16.94
C ASP A 153 -17.63 -2.72 -15.50
N THR A 154 -16.72 -3.14 -14.62
CA THR A 154 -16.64 -2.66 -13.25
C THR A 154 -15.52 -1.63 -13.16
N PRO A 155 -15.84 -0.34 -12.93
CA PRO A 155 -14.81 0.66 -12.71
C PRO A 155 -14.14 0.41 -11.35
N PHE A 156 -12.83 0.56 -11.30
CA PHE A 156 -12.08 0.45 -10.06
C PHE A 156 -11.02 1.53 -9.96
N GLU A 157 -10.62 1.78 -8.72
CA GLU A 157 -9.51 2.63 -8.35
C GLU A 157 -8.81 1.98 -7.16
N LEU A 158 -7.49 1.93 -7.22
CA LEU A 158 -6.62 1.35 -6.22
C LEU A 158 -5.50 2.33 -5.91
N VAL A 159 -5.07 2.42 -4.66
CA VAL A 159 -3.93 3.24 -4.27
C VAL A 159 -3.17 2.58 -3.12
N GLU A 160 -1.84 2.70 -3.14
CA GLU A 160 -1.02 2.41 -1.96
C GLU A 160 -1.12 3.58 -0.98
N ALA A 161 -1.51 3.29 0.26
CA ALA A 161 -1.80 4.30 1.27
C ALA A 161 -1.08 4.04 2.59
N LYS A 162 -0.38 5.07 3.07
CA LYS A 162 0.16 5.15 4.42
C LYS A 162 -0.48 6.30 5.17
N LEU A 163 -1.35 5.96 6.11
CA LEU A 163 -2.12 6.91 6.91
C LEU A 163 -1.55 6.99 8.32
N THR A 164 -1.32 8.21 8.83
CA THR A 164 -0.78 8.42 10.18
C THR A 164 -1.60 9.43 10.98
N SER A 165 -1.63 9.23 12.29
CA SER A 165 -2.29 10.12 13.25
C SER A 165 -1.26 10.71 14.21
N LYS A 166 -1.31 12.04 14.36
CA LYS A 166 -0.49 12.81 15.31
C LYS A 166 -1.31 13.14 16.54
N SER A 167 -0.96 12.58 17.70
CA SER A 167 -1.55 12.96 18.99
C SER A 167 -0.58 13.86 19.77
N ARG A 168 -1.10 14.96 20.33
CA ARG A 168 -0.35 15.84 21.25
C ARG A 168 -0.79 15.55 22.69
N SER A 169 0.16 15.27 23.58
CA SER A 169 -0.11 15.28 25.02
C SER A 169 -0.03 16.73 25.53
N ARG A 170 -1.07 17.22 26.22
CA ARG A 170 -1.00 18.49 26.95
C ARG A 170 -0.55 18.18 28.38
N GLY A 171 0.74 18.39 28.66
CA GLY A 171 1.36 18.19 29.97
C GLY A 171 2.68 18.96 30.06
N LYS A 172 3.39 18.83 31.19
CA LYS A 172 4.67 19.53 31.46
C LYS A 172 5.79 19.18 30.46
N ASP A 173 5.67 18.01 29.84
CA ASP A 173 6.50 17.55 28.72
C ASP A 173 5.65 17.43 27.45
N GLU A 174 5.68 18.47 26.61
CA GLU A 174 5.00 18.46 25.32
C GLU A 174 5.69 17.44 24.40
N SER A 175 4.99 16.33 24.12
CA SER A 175 5.46 15.30 23.18
C SER A 175 4.40 15.02 22.12
N SER A 176 4.84 14.98 20.87
CA SER A 176 4.02 14.56 19.74
C SER A 176 4.32 13.11 19.41
N LYS A 177 3.29 12.25 19.44
CA LYS A 177 3.40 10.86 18.99
C LYS A 177 2.73 10.73 17.63
N THR A 178 3.48 10.20 16.66
CA THR A 178 2.93 9.80 15.35
C THR A 178 2.70 8.30 15.37
N THR A 179 1.49 7.86 15.06
CA THR A 179 1.11 6.44 15.01
C THR A 179 0.56 6.11 13.63
N THR A 180 1.01 5.00 13.04
CA THR A 180 0.43 4.48 11.79
C THR A 180 -0.98 3.97 12.06
N VAL A 181 -1.94 4.50 11.30
CA VAL A 181 -3.36 4.10 11.34
C VAL A 181 -3.62 3.01 10.32
N PHE A 182 -3.03 3.15 9.14
CA PHE A 182 -3.16 2.21 8.03
C PHE A 182 -1.88 2.23 7.20
N ASP A 183 -1.52 1.07 6.68
CA ASP A 183 -0.39 0.82 5.76
C ASP A 183 -0.81 -0.35 4.88
N GLY A 184 -0.92 -0.12 3.57
CA GLY A 184 -1.36 -1.13 2.60
C GLY A 184 -2.17 -0.54 1.44
N LEU A 185 -3.08 -1.33 0.89
CA LEU A 185 -3.85 -1.03 -0.32
C LEU A 185 -5.28 -0.60 -0.01
N LEU A 186 -5.74 0.47 -0.65
CA LEU A 186 -7.13 0.92 -0.63
C LEU A 186 -7.76 0.78 -2.00
N PHE A 187 -8.89 0.11 -2.07
CA PHE A 187 -9.67 -0.10 -3.27
C PHE A 187 -10.99 0.65 -3.17
N ARG A 188 -11.42 1.21 -4.29
CA ARG A 188 -12.78 1.64 -4.56
C ARG A 188 -13.24 0.94 -5.83
N ILE A 189 -14.23 0.08 -5.70
CA ILE A 189 -14.78 -0.71 -6.79
C ILE A 189 -16.22 -0.26 -6.99
N GLY A 190 -16.61 0.06 -8.22
CA GLY A 190 -17.98 0.45 -8.54
C GLY A 190 -18.94 -0.72 -8.32
N VAL A 191 -20.13 -0.43 -7.81
CA VAL A 191 -21.23 -1.40 -7.76
C VAL A 191 -22.28 -1.06 -8.83
N PRO A 192 -22.98 -2.05 -9.39
CA PRO A 192 -23.94 -1.83 -10.49
C PRO A 192 -25.13 -0.96 -10.06
N GLU A 193 -25.58 -1.13 -8.82
CA GLU A 193 -26.66 -0.34 -8.23
C GLU A 193 -26.19 0.28 -6.91
N PRO A 194 -26.49 1.57 -6.65
CA PRO A 194 -26.16 2.20 -5.37
C PRO A 194 -26.84 1.51 -4.19
N VAL A 195 -26.12 1.36 -3.08
CA VAL A 195 -26.68 0.76 -1.87
C VAL A 195 -27.65 1.71 -1.17
N ALA A 196 -28.78 1.17 -0.71
CA ALA A 196 -29.84 1.95 -0.04
C ALA A 196 -29.39 2.53 1.31
N ALA A 197 -28.47 1.85 2.00
CA ALA A 197 -27.86 2.31 3.24
C ALA A 197 -26.38 1.93 3.29
N PRO A 198 -25.54 2.71 4.00
CA PRO A 198 -24.15 2.32 4.23
C PRO A 198 -24.05 0.98 4.96
N ILE A 199 -23.10 0.15 4.54
CA ILE A 199 -22.81 -1.15 5.16
C ILE A 199 -21.33 -1.18 5.48
N LEU A 200 -20.99 -1.34 6.76
CA LEU A 200 -19.61 -1.49 7.21
C LEU A 200 -19.36 -2.95 7.59
N ILE A 201 -18.31 -3.53 7.02
CA ILE A 201 -17.75 -4.83 7.39
C ILE A 201 -16.47 -4.56 8.18
N ALA A 202 -16.61 -4.56 9.51
CA ALA A 202 -15.52 -4.32 10.44
C ALA A 202 -14.98 -5.64 10.96
N ARG A 203 -13.74 -5.66 11.42
CA ARG A 203 -13.19 -6.83 12.12
C ARG A 203 -13.79 -6.94 13.51
N ASP A 204 -14.09 -8.16 13.96
CA ASP A 204 -14.39 -8.40 15.36
C ASP A 204 -13.11 -8.20 16.18
N TYR A 205 -13.17 -7.30 17.15
CA TYR A 205 -12.10 -7.10 18.12
C TYR A 205 -12.57 -7.51 19.51
N THR A 206 -12.48 -8.80 19.79
CA THR A 206 -12.80 -9.36 21.11
C THR A 206 -11.92 -8.78 22.25
N SER A 207 -10.84 -8.03 21.95
CA SER A 207 -10.02 -7.29 22.94
C SER A 207 -9.98 -5.76 22.78
N VAL A 208 -10.61 -5.20 21.74
CA VAL A 208 -10.61 -3.75 21.41
C VAL A 208 -12.05 -3.18 21.39
N GLY A 209 -13.01 -3.91 21.97
CA GLY A 209 -14.43 -3.52 22.05
C GLY A 209 -14.65 -2.10 22.60
N ASN A 210 -13.86 -1.66 23.59
CA ASN A 210 -13.96 -0.27 24.11
C ASN A 210 -13.50 0.78 23.09
N LYS A 211 -12.48 0.50 22.27
CA LYS A 211 -11.95 1.43 21.27
C LYS A 211 -12.76 1.42 19.98
N LEU A 212 -13.38 0.29 19.63
CA LEU A 212 -14.32 0.22 18.52
C LEU A 212 -15.62 0.94 18.90
N ALA A 213 -16.14 0.72 20.11
CA ALA A 213 -17.26 1.48 20.66
C ALA A 213 -16.94 2.98 20.75
N GLU A 214 -15.74 3.37 21.17
CA GLU A 214 -15.28 4.77 21.18
C GLU A 214 -15.13 5.33 19.74
N MET A 215 -14.60 4.55 18.80
CA MET A 215 -14.50 4.93 17.38
C MET A 215 -15.88 5.03 16.68
N LEU A 216 -16.85 4.24 17.12
CA LEU A 216 -18.24 4.27 16.69
C LEU A 216 -19.05 5.38 17.40
N SER A 217 -18.65 5.79 18.61
CA SER A 217 -19.39 6.76 19.44
C SER A 217 -18.90 8.22 19.33
N PHE A 218 -17.64 8.48 18.93
CA PHE A 218 -17.05 9.83 18.97
C PHE A 218 -16.83 10.52 17.61
N GLY A 219 -17.27 9.93 16.48
CA GLY A 219 -17.16 10.55 15.16
C GLY A 219 -18.46 11.22 14.72
N SER A 220 -18.47 12.56 14.66
CA SER A 220 -19.60 13.44 14.28
C SER A 220 -20.19 13.26 12.86
N GLY A 221 -19.94 12.13 12.19
CA GLY A 221 -20.52 11.73 10.91
C GLY A 221 -20.99 10.27 10.82
N ARG A 222 -20.77 9.46 11.87
CA ARG A 222 -21.25 8.07 12.04
C ARG A 222 -22.50 8.11 12.91
N GLY A 223 -23.69 8.17 12.32
CA GLY A 223 -24.90 7.83 13.10
C GLY A 223 -24.86 6.33 13.45
N SER A 224 -25.34 5.96 14.64
CA SER A 224 -25.37 4.60 15.16
C SER A 224 -25.90 3.60 14.12
N MET A 225 -24.99 2.90 13.42
CA MET A 225 -25.38 1.79 12.56
C MET A 225 -25.50 0.58 13.48
N PRO A 226 -26.70 -0.01 13.67
CA PRO A 226 -26.84 -1.21 14.47
C PRO A 226 -26.08 -2.38 13.83
N LYS A 227 -25.65 -3.33 14.67
CA LYS A 227 -25.08 -4.59 14.21
C LYS A 227 -26.14 -5.38 13.46
N VAL A 228 -25.76 -5.99 12.35
CA VAL A 228 -26.59 -6.90 11.54
C VAL A 228 -26.00 -8.29 11.67
N GLU A 229 -26.78 -9.22 12.19
CA GLU A 229 -26.40 -10.63 12.26
C GLU A 229 -26.63 -11.30 10.91
N LEU A 230 -25.61 -12.03 10.43
CA LEU A 230 -25.65 -12.84 9.23
C LEU A 230 -25.62 -14.33 9.57
N PRO A 231 -26.33 -15.19 8.81
CA PRO A 231 -26.31 -16.64 9.01
C PRO A 231 -25.03 -17.27 8.42
N HIS A 232 -23.86 -16.82 8.88
CA HIS A 232 -22.57 -17.25 8.36
C HIS A 232 -21.50 -17.36 9.46
N GLU A 233 -21.44 -18.50 10.14
CA GLU A 233 -20.63 -18.73 11.35
C GLU A 233 -19.15 -18.38 11.19
N ARG A 234 -18.50 -18.85 10.12
CA ARG A 234 -17.07 -18.55 9.88
C ARG A 234 -16.83 -17.05 9.74
N PHE A 235 -17.72 -16.33 9.06
CA PHE A 235 -17.57 -14.91 8.80
C PHE A 235 -17.79 -14.10 10.07
N GLU A 236 -18.87 -14.39 10.82
CA GLU A 236 -19.18 -13.75 12.11
C GLU A 236 -18.08 -13.97 13.17
N SER A 237 -17.25 -15.01 13.03
CA SER A 237 -16.09 -15.23 13.91
C SER A 237 -14.92 -14.26 13.67
N HIS A 238 -14.91 -13.58 12.51
CA HIS A 238 -13.83 -12.69 12.09
C HIS A 238 -14.30 -11.24 11.86
N PHE A 239 -15.55 -11.05 11.47
CA PHE A 239 -16.11 -9.78 11.07
C PHE A 239 -17.46 -9.52 11.74
N GLU A 240 -17.75 -8.24 11.93
CA GLU A 240 -19.05 -7.74 12.34
C GLU A 240 -19.58 -6.79 11.27
N VAL A 241 -20.88 -6.88 11.00
CA VAL A 241 -21.54 -6.05 10.01
C VAL A 241 -22.40 -5.01 10.70
N TYR A 242 -22.32 -3.77 10.20
CA TYR A 242 -23.09 -2.65 10.71
C TYR A 242 -23.80 -1.94 9.56
N SER A 243 -25.11 -1.75 9.67
CA SER A 243 -25.89 -0.99 8.68
C SER A 243 -27.15 -0.40 9.31
N ARG A 244 -27.70 0.65 8.69
CA ARG A 244 -29.03 1.18 9.06
C ARG A 244 -30.19 0.42 8.43
N ASP A 245 -29.91 -0.42 7.45
CA ASP A 245 -30.90 -1.25 6.77
C ASP A 245 -30.43 -2.72 6.79
N PRO A 246 -30.81 -3.48 7.84
CA PRO A 246 -30.40 -4.87 7.99
C PRO A 246 -30.86 -5.78 6.85
N ASP A 247 -32.02 -5.50 6.24
CA ASP A 247 -32.59 -6.35 5.21
C ASP A 247 -31.86 -6.14 3.88
N ALA A 248 -31.56 -4.88 3.52
CA ALA A 248 -30.69 -4.57 2.39
C ALA A 248 -29.27 -5.14 2.60
N ALA A 249 -28.73 -5.06 3.82
CA ALA A 249 -27.43 -5.64 4.14
C ALA A 249 -27.40 -7.16 3.95
N ARG A 250 -28.41 -7.88 4.44
CA ARG A 250 -28.50 -9.36 4.25
C ARG A 250 -28.69 -9.75 2.80
N ALA A 251 -29.45 -8.98 2.03
CA ALA A 251 -29.65 -9.23 0.61
C ALA A 251 -28.35 -9.07 -0.18
N LEU A 252 -27.55 -8.04 0.12
CA LEU A 252 -26.27 -7.78 -0.54
C LEU A 252 -25.17 -8.74 -0.08
N LEU A 253 -25.12 -9.03 1.22
CA LEU A 253 -24.11 -9.89 1.85
C LEU A 253 -24.56 -11.37 1.85
N ALA A 254 -24.95 -11.87 0.67
CA ALA A 254 -25.29 -13.27 0.49
C ALA A 254 -24.08 -14.18 0.84
N PRO A 255 -24.31 -15.45 1.26
CA PRO A 255 -23.22 -16.33 1.71
C PRO A 255 -22.04 -16.44 0.73
N GLY A 256 -22.29 -16.56 -0.57
CA GLY A 256 -21.21 -16.63 -1.56
C GLY A 256 -20.35 -15.36 -1.65
N PHE A 257 -20.93 -14.18 -1.40
CA PHE A 257 -20.16 -12.94 -1.31
C PHE A 257 -19.26 -12.94 -0.07
N LEU A 258 -19.78 -13.40 1.07
CA LEU A 258 -19.03 -13.49 2.32
C LEU A 258 -17.86 -14.47 2.19
N ASP A 259 -18.08 -15.63 1.59
CA ASP A 259 -17.04 -16.61 1.26
C ASP A 259 -15.95 -16.00 0.38
N ASN A 260 -16.35 -15.31 -0.69
CA ASN A 260 -15.41 -14.64 -1.59
C ASN A 260 -14.62 -13.52 -0.89
N LEU A 261 -15.24 -12.76 0.01
CA LEU A 261 -14.56 -11.73 0.77
C LEU A 261 -13.54 -12.30 1.76
N MET A 262 -13.89 -13.42 2.42
CA MET A 262 -12.93 -14.15 3.26
C MET A 262 -11.75 -14.64 2.43
N GLU A 263 -12.01 -15.22 1.25
CA GLU A 263 -10.96 -15.70 0.35
C GLU A 263 -10.03 -14.58 -0.12
N VAL A 264 -10.56 -13.38 -0.40
CA VAL A 264 -9.74 -12.19 -0.66
C VAL A 264 -8.81 -11.89 0.52
N GLY A 265 -9.33 -11.94 1.74
CA GLY A 265 -8.51 -11.70 2.93
C GLY A 265 -7.45 -12.79 3.15
N ASP A 266 -7.79 -14.06 2.94
CA ASP A 266 -6.87 -15.19 3.09
C ASP A 266 -5.75 -15.17 2.03
N SER A 267 -6.08 -14.90 0.77
CA SER A 267 -5.12 -14.95 -0.34
C SER A 267 -4.36 -13.64 -0.58
N GLU A 268 -5.00 -12.48 -0.42
CA GLU A 268 -4.43 -11.17 -0.78
C GLU A 268 -4.05 -10.33 0.46
N GLY A 269 -4.43 -10.74 1.67
CA GLY A 269 -4.13 -10.05 2.94
C GLY A 269 -2.69 -10.18 3.44
N GLY A 270 -1.83 -10.88 2.69
CA GLY A 270 -0.44 -11.16 3.06
C GLY A 270 -0.33 -11.86 4.42
N GLN A 271 0.68 -11.51 5.22
CA GLN A 271 0.88 -12.12 6.54
C GLN A 271 -0.26 -11.86 7.54
N LYS A 272 -1.08 -10.85 7.30
CA LYS A 272 -2.21 -10.52 8.20
C LYS A 272 -3.46 -11.34 7.87
N GLY A 273 -3.56 -11.92 6.68
CA GLY A 273 -4.74 -12.65 6.21
C GLY A 273 -6.02 -11.81 6.39
N LEU A 274 -7.09 -12.45 6.87
CA LEU A 274 -8.36 -11.80 7.25
C LEU A 274 -8.19 -10.61 8.21
N LYS A 275 -7.16 -10.61 9.07
CA LYS A 275 -6.90 -9.49 10.00
C LYS A 275 -6.41 -8.24 9.27
N GLY A 276 -5.95 -8.34 8.03
CA GLY A 276 -5.58 -7.19 7.21
C GLY A 276 -6.79 -6.50 6.56
N LEU A 277 -7.95 -7.17 6.53
CA LEU A 277 -9.09 -6.77 5.72
C LEU A 277 -10.10 -5.94 6.51
N GLN A 278 -10.58 -4.85 5.92
CA GLN A 278 -11.80 -4.14 6.29
C GLN A 278 -12.51 -3.70 5.01
N ALA A 279 -13.83 -3.70 4.99
CA ALA A 279 -14.57 -3.38 3.77
C ALA A 279 -15.92 -2.72 4.08
N GLY A 280 -16.59 -2.25 3.04
CA GLY A 280 -17.96 -1.80 3.17
C GLY A 280 -18.50 -1.14 1.91
N PHE A 281 -19.79 -0.91 1.91
CA PHE A 281 -20.52 -0.29 0.81
C PHE A 281 -20.98 1.11 1.22
N LEU A 282 -20.78 2.07 0.32
CA LEU A 282 -21.27 3.42 0.48
C LEU A 282 -21.62 4.00 -0.89
N ASP A 283 -22.89 4.39 -1.03
CA ASP A 283 -23.48 4.88 -2.27
C ASP A 283 -23.23 3.89 -3.44
N ASP A 284 -22.46 4.32 -4.44
CA ASP A 284 -22.11 3.61 -5.67
C ASP A 284 -20.82 2.80 -5.61
N SER A 285 -20.23 2.65 -4.41
CA SER A 285 -18.88 2.11 -4.26
C SER A 285 -18.79 1.04 -3.16
N PHE A 286 -18.08 -0.04 -3.48
CA PHE A 286 -17.48 -0.96 -2.51
C PHE A 286 -16.06 -0.48 -2.18
N PHE A 287 -15.82 -0.20 -0.91
CA PHE A 287 -14.51 0.15 -0.38
C PHE A 287 -13.88 -1.07 0.28
N LEU A 288 -12.61 -1.34 -0.03
CA LEU A 288 -11.83 -2.41 0.58
C LEU A 288 -10.48 -1.86 1.02
N ALA A 289 -10.11 -2.10 2.26
CA ALA A 289 -8.80 -1.82 2.82
C ALA A 289 -8.09 -3.13 3.13
N LEU A 290 -6.95 -3.35 2.47
CA LEU A 290 -6.06 -4.48 2.70
C LEU A 290 -4.76 -3.97 3.32
N SER A 291 -4.65 -4.08 4.64
CA SER A 291 -3.39 -3.78 5.30
C SER A 291 -2.42 -4.93 5.07
N ARG A 292 -1.38 -4.66 4.28
CA ARG A 292 -0.31 -5.62 3.96
C ARG A 292 1.05 -4.94 4.07
N GLU A 293 2.09 -5.76 4.22
CA GLU A 293 3.47 -5.33 4.04
C GLU A 293 3.90 -5.59 2.60
N GLY A 294 4.85 -4.79 2.11
CA GLY A 294 5.35 -4.88 0.75
C GLY A 294 4.80 -3.77 -0.14
N ASP A 295 5.65 -3.34 -1.06
CA ASP A 295 5.41 -2.25 -1.99
C ASP A 295 4.47 -2.74 -3.12
N PHE A 296 3.64 -1.86 -3.68
CA PHE A 296 2.73 -2.15 -4.79
C PHE A 296 3.22 -1.49 -6.08
N LEU A 297 3.16 -2.22 -7.20
CA LEU A 297 3.70 -1.81 -8.49
C LEU A 297 5.18 -1.41 -8.39
N ALA A 298 5.91 -2.09 -7.51
CA ALA A 298 7.29 -1.76 -7.20
C ALA A 298 8.22 -2.19 -8.32
N MET A 299 9.04 -1.25 -8.80
CA MET A 299 9.97 -1.51 -9.88
C MET A 299 11.19 -0.60 -9.81
N GLY A 300 12.31 -1.12 -10.31
CA GLY A 300 13.54 -0.34 -10.44
C GLY A 300 14.26 -0.21 -9.11
N SER A 301 15.07 -1.20 -8.75
CA SER A 301 16.01 -1.06 -7.64
C SER A 301 17.27 -0.31 -8.08
N LEU A 302 17.70 0.72 -7.33
CA LEU A 302 18.90 1.50 -7.68
C LEU A 302 20.18 0.63 -7.71
N SER A 303 20.19 -0.47 -6.95
CA SER A 303 21.32 -1.40 -6.87
C SER A 303 21.30 -2.48 -7.94
N ARG A 304 20.19 -2.69 -8.65
CA ARG A 304 20.04 -3.71 -9.72
C ARG A 304 20.12 -3.05 -11.10
N PRO A 305 20.85 -3.62 -12.08
CA PRO A 305 20.86 -3.12 -13.45
C PRO A 305 19.46 -3.03 -14.08
N ALA A 306 19.24 -2.06 -14.96
CA ALA A 306 17.96 -1.89 -15.67
C ALA A 306 17.63 -3.10 -16.58
N THR A 307 18.64 -3.84 -17.03
CA THR A 307 18.43 -5.09 -17.78
C THR A 307 17.79 -6.20 -16.95
N GLY A 308 17.75 -6.07 -15.62
CA GLY A 308 17.06 -6.99 -14.71
C GLY A 308 15.61 -6.63 -14.41
N ILE A 309 14.98 -5.75 -15.22
CA ILE A 309 13.62 -5.26 -15.01
C ILE A 309 12.54 -6.32 -15.23
N GLU A 310 12.85 -7.42 -15.92
CA GLU A 310 11.91 -8.51 -16.20
C GLU A 310 11.22 -9.04 -14.93
N ALA A 311 11.98 -9.25 -13.85
CA ALA A 311 11.41 -9.68 -12.57
C ALA A 311 10.44 -8.65 -11.96
N ASP A 312 10.74 -7.36 -12.11
CA ASP A 312 9.89 -6.28 -11.62
C ASP A 312 8.61 -6.17 -12.46
N LEU A 313 8.71 -6.40 -13.78
CA LEU A 313 7.55 -6.44 -14.67
C LEU A 313 6.59 -7.58 -14.32
N HIS A 314 7.10 -8.78 -14.04
CA HIS A 314 6.25 -9.89 -13.57
C HIS A 314 5.53 -9.53 -12.27
N ALA A 315 6.23 -8.93 -11.31
CA ALA A 315 5.62 -8.48 -10.06
C ALA A 315 4.52 -7.43 -10.29
N VAL A 316 4.73 -6.50 -11.23
CA VAL A 316 3.72 -5.53 -11.65
C VAL A 316 2.49 -6.20 -12.25
N PHE A 317 2.68 -7.19 -13.13
CA PHE A 317 1.55 -7.97 -13.68
C PHE A 317 0.83 -8.76 -12.59
N ASP A 318 1.53 -9.34 -11.62
CA ASP A 318 0.93 -10.04 -10.48
C ASP A 318 0.09 -9.09 -9.60
N ASP A 319 0.58 -7.87 -9.37
CA ASP A 319 -0.13 -6.81 -8.65
C ASP A 319 -1.39 -6.34 -9.41
N ILE A 320 -1.35 -6.23 -10.74
CA ILE A 320 -2.54 -5.90 -11.54
C ILE A 320 -3.53 -7.09 -11.56
N ALA A 321 -3.01 -8.31 -11.62
CA ALA A 321 -3.81 -9.52 -11.55
C ALA A 321 -4.52 -9.65 -10.19
N LEU A 322 -3.92 -9.18 -9.09
CA LEU A 322 -4.57 -9.11 -7.77
C LEU A 322 -5.87 -8.31 -7.85
N VAL A 323 -5.87 -7.14 -8.50
CA VAL A 323 -7.09 -6.32 -8.65
C VAL A 323 -8.17 -7.10 -9.40
N ARG A 324 -7.79 -7.76 -10.50
CA ARG A 324 -8.71 -8.57 -11.30
C ARG A 324 -9.28 -9.74 -10.51
N ARG A 325 -8.45 -10.45 -9.74
CA ARG A 325 -8.89 -11.54 -8.86
C ARG A 325 -9.87 -11.08 -7.79
N ILE A 326 -9.66 -9.89 -7.20
CA ILE A 326 -10.61 -9.31 -6.26
C ILE A 326 -11.95 -9.04 -6.97
N ILE A 327 -11.93 -8.39 -8.14
CA ILE A 327 -13.15 -8.11 -8.90
C ILE A 327 -13.86 -9.40 -9.32
N ASP A 328 -13.13 -10.41 -9.83
CA ASP A 328 -13.70 -11.70 -10.22
C ASP A 328 -14.39 -12.40 -9.03
N ARG A 329 -13.75 -12.40 -7.85
CA ARG A 329 -14.36 -12.90 -6.61
C ARG A 329 -15.61 -12.11 -6.22
N LEU A 330 -15.62 -10.78 -6.36
CA LEU A 330 -16.81 -9.97 -6.11
C LEU A 330 -17.95 -10.23 -7.10
N HIS A 331 -17.64 -10.69 -8.32
CA HIS A 331 -18.60 -11.16 -9.32
C HIS A 331 -19.09 -12.60 -9.07
N GLY A 332 -18.52 -13.33 -8.10
CA GLY A 332 -18.87 -14.72 -7.81
C GLY A 332 -18.01 -15.75 -8.53
N ASP A 333 -17.03 -15.32 -9.33
CA ASP A 333 -16.14 -16.20 -10.07
C ASP A 333 -14.89 -16.49 -9.24
N ALA A 334 -14.93 -17.56 -8.45
CA ALA A 334 -13.72 -18.12 -7.86
C ALA A 334 -12.92 -18.87 -8.93
N PRO A 335 -11.58 -18.76 -8.97
CA PRO A 335 -10.77 -19.79 -9.62
C PRO A 335 -11.17 -21.14 -9.00
N ARG A 336 -11.65 -22.07 -9.80
CA ARG A 336 -11.85 -23.44 -9.31
C ARG A 336 -10.46 -23.98 -9.01
N ASP A 337 -10.12 -24.09 -7.74
CA ASP A 337 -8.97 -24.88 -7.33
C ASP A 337 -9.15 -26.27 -7.91
N SER A 338 -8.29 -26.61 -8.88
CA SER A 338 -8.14 -27.95 -9.41
C SER A 338 -7.50 -28.83 -8.33
N ALA A 339 -8.29 -29.18 -7.31
CA ALA A 339 -7.92 -30.11 -6.26
C ALA A 339 -9.20 -30.76 -5.69
N THR A 340 -9.91 -31.49 -6.55
CA THR A 340 -10.73 -32.64 -6.15
C THR A 340 -11.10 -33.44 -7.41
N ALA A 341 -10.17 -34.30 -7.81
CA ALA A 341 -10.42 -35.53 -8.54
C ALA A 341 -9.45 -36.59 -7.98
#